data_AF-A0A4Q1A8S2-F1
#
_entry.id   AF-A0A4Q1A8S2-F1
#
_cell.length_a   1.000
_cell.length_b   1.000
_cell.length_c   1.000
_cell.angle_alpha   90.00
_cell.angle_beta   90.00
_cell.angle_gamma   90.00
#
_symmetry.space_group_name_H-M   'P 1'
#
loop_
_entity.id
_entity.type
_entity.pdbx_description
1 polymer ?
#
loop_
_entity_poly.entity_id
_entity_poly.type
_entity_poly.pdbx_seq_one_letter_code
_entity_poly.pdbx_strand_id
1 'polypeptide(L)'
;MDSIKLAEKYNKKAPANKKKSKLDKHNEAIKYLLDNNHSLLSVQNFLESECKCKVAYSTLRDYCNRRFNNKSETEQAAKKYEEIKSHCANLRKNFFSEEEKTNIKSIVETIDYFVKKSFNSNTKNTPDNLVNVSNETASDDAISDYAKVANMRKENKFG
;
A
#
# COMPACT_ATOMS: atom_id res chain seq x y z
N MET A 1 -15.67 28.63 34.57
CA MET A 1 -16.29 27.30 34.33
C MET A 1 -15.16 26.28 34.35
N ASP A 2 -15.25 25.26 35.19
CA ASP A 2 -14.12 24.36 35.52
C ASP A 2 -13.94 23.30 34.42
N SER A 3 -12.83 23.35 33.69
CA SER A 3 -12.56 22.52 32.49
C SER A 3 -12.54 21.03 32.81
N ILE A 4 -12.14 20.66 34.03
CA ILE A 4 -12.15 19.29 34.53
C ILE A 4 -13.59 18.75 34.63
N LYS A 5 -14.54 19.55 35.12
CA LYS A 5 -15.96 19.15 35.21
C LYS A 5 -16.61 18.97 33.83
N LEU A 6 -16.13 19.70 32.82
CA LEU A 6 -16.53 19.52 31.41
C LEU A 6 -15.97 18.21 30.84
N ALA A 7 -14.69 17.91 31.10
CA ALA A 7 -14.05 16.67 30.67
C ALA A 7 -14.68 15.44 31.34
N GLU A 8 -15.02 15.50 32.62
CA GLU A 8 -15.74 14.43 33.33
C GLU A 8 -17.15 14.20 32.77
N LYS A 9 -17.87 15.26 32.41
CA LYS A 9 -19.18 15.15 31.72
C LYS A 9 -19.05 14.50 30.34
N TYR A 10 -17.96 14.75 29.61
CA TYR A 10 -17.68 14.10 28.33
C TYR A 10 -17.30 12.63 28.51
N ASN A 11 -16.45 12.31 29.50
CA ASN A 11 -16.02 10.93 29.78
C ASN A 11 -17.14 10.05 30.34
N LYS A 12 -18.06 10.62 31.14
CA LYS A 12 -19.31 9.95 31.57
C LYS A 12 -20.30 9.74 30.43
N LYS A 13 -20.09 10.38 29.27
CA LYS A 13 -20.71 10.03 27.98
C LYS A 13 -19.86 9.03 27.18
N ALA A 14 -19.11 8.14 27.87
CA ALA A 14 -18.54 6.94 27.26
C ALA A 14 -19.58 6.28 26.34
N PRO A 15 -19.17 5.85 25.14
CA PRO A 15 -19.93 6.02 23.91
C PRO A 15 -21.25 5.26 24.02
N ALA A 16 -22.32 6.00 24.30
CA ALA A 16 -23.68 5.50 24.24
C ALA A 16 -23.83 4.73 22.92
N ASN A 17 -24.01 3.41 23.02
CA ASN A 17 -24.38 2.48 21.96
C ASN A 17 -24.00 2.97 20.56
N LYS A 18 -22.82 2.58 20.04
CA LYS A 18 -22.41 2.81 18.64
C LYS A 18 -23.66 2.73 17.76
N LYS A 19 -24.16 3.88 17.26
CA LYS A 19 -25.41 3.92 16.50
C LYS A 19 -25.31 2.85 15.43
N LYS A 20 -26.13 1.80 15.53
CA LYS A 20 -26.13 0.71 14.56
C LYS A 20 -26.39 1.35 13.20
N SER A 21 -25.49 1.13 12.26
CA SER A 21 -25.67 1.62 10.90
C SER A 21 -26.90 0.94 10.32
N LYS A 22 -27.66 1.63 9.45
CA LYS A 22 -28.72 0.99 8.67
C LYS A 22 -28.19 -0.18 7.84
N LEU A 23 -26.90 -0.11 7.45
CA LEU A 23 -26.20 -1.18 6.73
C LEU A 23 -25.91 -2.41 7.59
N ASP A 24 -25.91 -2.28 8.93
CA ASP A 24 -25.68 -3.42 9.83
C ASP A 24 -26.76 -4.49 9.71
N LYS A 25 -27.97 -4.12 9.30
CA LYS A 25 -29.06 -5.06 9.01
C LYS A 25 -28.81 -5.92 7.77
N HIS A 26 -27.95 -5.46 6.87
CA HIS A 26 -27.64 -6.11 5.59
C HIS A 26 -26.19 -6.60 5.54
N ASN A 27 -25.52 -6.68 6.70
CA ASN A 27 -24.10 -7.02 6.81
C ASN A 27 -23.77 -8.36 6.12
N GLU A 28 -24.53 -9.41 6.40
CA GLU A 28 -24.34 -10.74 5.81
C GLU A 28 -24.53 -10.73 4.28
N ALA A 29 -25.56 -10.05 3.77
CA ALA A 29 -25.82 -9.95 2.33
C ALA A 29 -24.73 -9.16 1.61
N ILE A 30 -24.29 -8.04 2.20
CA ILE A 30 -23.18 -7.23 1.67
C ILE A 30 -21.90 -8.07 1.65
N LYS A 31 -21.59 -8.79 2.73
CA LYS A 31 -20.43 -9.66 2.80
C LYS A 31 -20.46 -10.75 1.73
N TYR A 32 -21.59 -11.45 1.60
CA TYR A 32 -21.77 -12.50 0.60
C TYR A 32 -21.52 -11.97 -0.82
N LEU A 33 -22.07 -10.81 -1.17
CA LEU A 33 -21.85 -10.22 -2.49
C LEU A 33 -20.38 -9.84 -2.72
N LEU A 34 -19.72 -9.27 -1.71
CA LEU A 34 -18.30 -8.92 -1.81
C LEU A 34 -17.40 -10.15 -1.95
N ASP A 35 -17.67 -11.23 -1.20
CA ASP A 35 -16.93 -12.49 -1.27
C ASP A 35 -17.11 -13.18 -2.64
N ASN A 36 -18.25 -12.93 -3.32
CA ASN A 36 -18.53 -13.39 -4.69
C ASN A 36 -18.08 -12.39 -5.78
N ASN A 37 -17.15 -11.49 -5.47
CA ASN A 37 -16.55 -10.53 -6.41
C ASN A 37 -17.54 -9.54 -7.05
N HIS A 38 -18.69 -9.28 -6.44
CA HIS A 38 -19.57 -8.21 -6.90
C HIS A 38 -18.95 -6.83 -6.61
N SER A 39 -19.08 -5.91 -7.56
CA SER A 39 -18.63 -4.52 -7.38
C SER A 39 -19.44 -3.80 -6.30
N LEU A 40 -18.84 -2.77 -5.67
CA LEU A 40 -19.56 -1.91 -4.72
C LEU A 40 -20.78 -1.23 -5.35
N LEU A 41 -20.76 -0.95 -6.65
CA LEU A 41 -21.89 -0.37 -7.37
C LEU A 41 -23.05 -1.37 -7.49
N SER A 42 -22.76 -2.63 -7.81
CA SER A 42 -23.80 -3.68 -7.82
C SER A 42 -24.38 -3.93 -6.43
N VAL A 43 -23.55 -3.85 -5.37
CA VAL A 43 -24.03 -3.93 -3.99
C VAL A 43 -24.92 -2.74 -3.65
N GLN A 44 -24.56 -1.53 -4.07
CA GLN A 44 -25.38 -0.33 -3.88
C GLN A 44 -26.75 -0.47 -4.56
N ASN A 45 -26.76 -0.95 -5.81
CA ASN A 45 -27.99 -1.19 -6.55
C ASN A 45 -28.86 -2.27 -5.90
N PHE A 46 -28.26 -3.37 -5.43
CA PHE A 46 -28.96 -4.40 -4.66
C PHE A 46 -29.59 -3.83 -3.38
N LEU A 47 -28.84 -3.00 -2.65
CA LEU A 47 -29.37 -2.37 -1.44
C LEU A 47 -30.54 -1.43 -1.76
N GLU A 48 -30.50 -0.69 -2.86
CA GLU A 48 -31.58 0.21 -3.27
C GLU A 48 -32.81 -0.57 -3.77
N SER A 49 -32.62 -1.54 -4.67
CA SER A 49 -33.71 -2.29 -5.31
C SER A 49 -34.35 -3.35 -4.39
N GLU A 50 -33.54 -4.22 -3.80
CA GLU A 50 -34.03 -5.39 -3.06
C GLU A 50 -34.27 -5.06 -1.58
N CYS A 51 -33.36 -4.28 -0.98
CA CYS A 51 -33.42 -3.95 0.45
C CYS A 51 -34.14 -2.62 0.75
N LYS A 52 -34.54 -1.85 -0.29
CA LYS A 52 -35.13 -0.50 -0.16
C LYS A 52 -34.28 0.44 0.72
N CYS A 53 -32.97 0.23 0.70
CA CYS A 53 -31.99 0.91 1.52
C CYS A 53 -31.12 1.83 0.65
N LYS A 54 -31.58 3.07 0.45
CA LYS A 54 -30.80 4.07 -0.28
C LYS A 54 -29.58 4.49 0.51
N VAL A 55 -28.38 4.31 -0.05
CA VAL A 55 -27.11 4.69 0.57
C VAL A 55 -26.22 5.36 -0.46
N ALA A 56 -25.45 6.37 -0.04
CA ALA A 56 -24.44 6.98 -0.90
C ALA A 56 -23.26 6.03 -1.09
N TYR A 57 -22.66 6.04 -2.28
CA TYR A 57 -21.53 5.18 -2.62
C TYR A 57 -20.37 5.32 -1.61
N SER A 58 -20.02 6.55 -1.23
CA SER A 58 -18.96 6.84 -0.25
C SER A 58 -19.26 6.19 1.11
N THR A 59 -20.50 6.29 1.59
CA THR A 59 -20.93 5.68 2.86
C THR A 59 -20.83 4.15 2.81
N LEU A 60 -21.24 3.53 1.70
CA LEU A 60 -21.11 2.08 1.51
C LEU A 60 -19.65 1.66 1.44
N ARG A 61 -18.81 2.38 0.68
CA ARG A 61 -17.38 2.13 0.57
C ARG A 61 -16.70 2.18 1.94
N ASP A 62 -16.93 3.23 2.72
CA ASP A 62 -16.31 3.39 4.03
C ASP A 62 -16.80 2.33 5.02
N TYR A 63 -18.09 1.96 4.94
CA TYR A 63 -18.65 0.86 5.71
C TYR A 63 -17.96 -0.46 5.39
N CYS A 64 -17.83 -0.80 4.10
CA CYS A 64 -17.21 -2.03 3.66
C CYS A 64 -15.72 -2.07 4.02
N ASN A 65 -15.00 -0.95 3.87
CA ASN A 65 -13.60 -0.84 4.25
C ASN A 65 -13.40 -1.11 5.74
N ARG A 66 -14.24 -0.53 6.60
CA ARG A 66 -14.13 -0.69 8.06
C ARG A 66 -14.52 -2.08 8.57
N ARG A 67 -15.41 -2.78 7.86
CA ARG A 67 -15.98 -4.06 8.34
C ARG A 67 -15.39 -5.30 7.67
N PHE A 68 -15.14 -5.23 6.37
CA PHE A 68 -14.72 -6.38 5.56
C PHE A 68 -13.28 -6.27 5.09
N ASN A 69 -12.77 -5.04 4.95
CA ASN A 69 -11.41 -4.82 4.46
C ASN A 69 -10.38 -4.72 5.59
N ASN A 70 -10.74 -5.17 6.81
CA ASN A 70 -9.77 -5.44 7.89
C ASN A 70 -8.99 -6.72 7.58
N LYS A 71 -8.31 -6.77 6.44
CA LYS A 71 -7.09 -7.56 6.38
C LYS A 71 -6.13 -6.87 7.33
N SER A 72 -5.67 -7.58 8.35
CA SER A 72 -4.69 -7.03 9.29
C SER A 72 -3.55 -6.38 8.50
N GLU A 73 -2.96 -5.30 8.99
CA GLU A 73 -1.77 -4.71 8.35
C GLU A 73 -0.71 -5.79 8.04
N THR A 74 -0.64 -6.82 8.89
CA THR A 74 0.14 -8.04 8.72
C THR A 74 -0.21 -8.84 7.46
N GLU A 75 -1.49 -9.09 7.18
CA GLU A 75 -1.93 -9.79 5.95
C GLU A 75 -1.66 -8.97 4.69
N GLN A 76 -1.84 -7.65 4.75
CA GLN A 76 -1.54 -6.78 3.63
C GLN A 76 -0.03 -6.72 3.37
N ALA A 77 0.78 -6.66 4.42
CA ALA A 77 2.23 -6.74 4.34
C ALA A 77 2.69 -8.09 3.80
N ALA A 78 2.08 -9.20 4.22
CA ALA A 78 2.38 -10.53 3.71
C ALA A 78 2.08 -10.67 2.21
N LYS A 79 0.93 -10.14 1.76
CA LYS A 79 0.59 -10.12 0.32
C LYS A 79 1.60 -9.33 -0.50
N LYS A 80 1.96 -8.12 -0.05
CA LYS A 80 3.00 -7.29 -0.69
C LYS A 80 4.36 -8.00 -0.72
N TYR A 81 4.71 -8.70 0.35
CA TYR A 81 5.95 -9.45 0.41
C TYR A 81 6.00 -10.57 -0.64
N GLU A 82 4.92 -11.35 -0.80
CA GLU A 82 4.87 -12.39 -1.84
C GLU A 82 4.88 -11.79 -3.26
N GLU A 83 4.26 -10.64 -3.47
CA GLU A 83 4.35 -9.91 -4.75
C GLU A 83 5.81 -9.48 -5.04
N ILE A 84 6.52 -8.92 -4.05
CA ILE A 84 7.94 -8.53 -4.17
C ILE A 84 8.83 -9.75 -4.44
N LYS A 85 8.58 -10.86 -3.73
CA LYS A 85 9.32 -12.11 -3.87
C LYS A 85 9.16 -12.70 -5.28
N SER A 86 7.93 -12.74 -5.80
CA SER A 86 7.65 -13.18 -7.16
C SER A 86 8.34 -12.29 -8.20
N HIS A 87 8.28 -10.97 -8.01
CA HIS A 87 8.96 -10.03 -8.89
C HIS A 87 10.48 -10.22 -8.88
N CYS A 88 11.10 -10.37 -7.70
CA CYS A 88 12.54 -10.62 -7.57
C CYS A 88 12.96 -11.95 -8.22
N ALA A 89 12.14 -13.00 -8.10
CA ALA A 89 12.40 -14.27 -8.76
C ALA A 89 12.40 -14.12 -10.30
N ASN A 90 11.45 -13.36 -10.85
CA ASN A 90 11.39 -13.06 -12.28
C ASN A 90 12.59 -12.23 -12.74
N LEU A 91 13.00 -11.22 -11.97
CA LEU A 91 14.18 -10.42 -12.27
C LEU A 91 15.45 -11.29 -12.33
N ARG A 92 15.64 -12.18 -11.37
CA ARG A 92 16.77 -13.13 -11.37
C ARG A 92 16.75 -14.04 -12.58
N LYS A 93 15.57 -14.56 -12.96
CA LYS A 93 15.45 -15.44 -14.11
C LYS A 93 15.88 -14.73 -15.41
N ASN A 94 15.49 -13.47 -15.56
CA ASN A 94 15.62 -12.75 -16.82
C ASN A 94 16.91 -11.95 -16.96
N PHE A 95 17.54 -11.52 -15.86
CA PHE A 95 18.64 -10.55 -15.91
C PHE A 95 19.95 -10.99 -15.26
N PHE A 96 19.97 -12.12 -14.55
CA PHE A 96 21.18 -12.62 -13.87
C PHE A 96 21.86 -13.68 -14.73
N SER A 97 23.18 -13.68 -14.74
CA SER A 97 23.99 -14.80 -15.27
C SER A 97 23.90 -16.02 -14.34
N GLU A 98 24.29 -17.20 -14.84
CA GLU A 98 24.28 -18.43 -14.02
C GLU A 98 25.19 -18.31 -12.79
N GLU A 99 26.32 -17.62 -12.91
CA GLU A 99 27.21 -17.33 -11.78
C GLU A 99 26.53 -16.40 -10.75
N GLU A 100 25.86 -15.34 -11.19
CA GLU A 100 25.14 -14.41 -10.31
C GLU A 100 23.96 -15.08 -9.59
N LYS A 101 23.27 -16.01 -10.24
CA LYS A 101 22.17 -16.79 -9.65
C LYS A 101 22.63 -17.66 -8.47
N THR A 102 23.86 -18.18 -8.51
CA THR A 102 24.41 -18.99 -7.41
C THR A 102 24.84 -18.16 -6.20
N ASN A 103 25.29 -16.92 -6.45
CA ASN A 103 25.82 -16.02 -5.43
C ASN A 103 24.73 -15.24 -4.68
N ILE A 104 23.68 -14.81 -5.36
CA ILE A 104 22.61 -14.02 -4.75
C ILE A 104 21.53 -15.00 -4.28
N LYS A 105 21.18 -14.99 -2.99
CA LYS A 105 20.28 -16.00 -2.38
C LYS A 105 19.01 -15.42 -1.77
N SER A 106 18.97 -14.11 -1.52
CA SER A 106 17.82 -13.42 -0.92
C SER A 106 17.20 -12.33 -1.82
N ILE A 107 15.99 -11.91 -1.43
CA ILE A 107 15.26 -10.77 -2.02
C ILE A 107 16.06 -9.49 -1.83
N VAL A 108 16.60 -9.25 -0.62
CA VAL A 108 17.36 -8.03 -0.29
C VAL A 108 18.59 -7.92 -1.19
N GLU A 109 19.37 -9.00 -1.35
CA GLU A 109 20.53 -9.01 -2.24
C GLU A 109 20.15 -8.77 -3.71
N THR A 110 18.96 -9.23 -4.13
CA THR A 110 18.46 -8.99 -5.48
C THR A 110 18.19 -7.51 -5.69
N ILE A 111 17.52 -6.86 -4.73
CA ILE A 111 17.25 -5.42 -4.76
C ILE A 111 18.57 -4.64 -4.74
N ASP A 112 19.47 -4.96 -3.81
CA ASP A 112 20.77 -4.30 -3.67
C ASP A 112 21.63 -4.40 -4.95
N TYR A 113 21.57 -5.55 -5.66
CA TYR A 113 22.26 -5.71 -6.93
C TYR A 113 21.76 -4.70 -7.97
N PHE A 114 20.44 -4.60 -8.18
CA PHE A 114 19.88 -3.67 -9.17
C PHE A 114 20.09 -2.21 -8.77
N VAL A 115 20.02 -1.89 -7.48
CA VAL A 115 20.34 -0.55 -6.97
C VAL A 115 21.81 -0.21 -7.24
N LYS A 116 22.76 -1.10 -6.93
CA LYS A 116 24.19 -0.85 -7.23
C LYS A 116 24.44 -0.75 -8.73
N LYS A 117 23.78 -1.59 -9.53
CA LYS A 117 23.91 -1.60 -10.98
C LYS A 117 23.42 -0.29 -11.60
N SER A 118 22.32 0.28 -11.11
CA SER A 118 21.80 1.57 -11.62
C SER A 118 22.73 2.75 -11.32
N PHE A 119 23.42 2.75 -10.17
CA PHE A 119 24.43 3.76 -9.86
C PHE A 119 25.70 3.62 -10.70
N ASN A 120 26.12 2.39 -11.00
CA ASN A 120 27.32 2.14 -11.82
C ASN A 120 27.09 2.36 -13.32
N SER A 121 25.85 2.31 -13.81
CA SER A 121 25.53 2.64 -15.21
C SER A 121 25.57 4.15 -15.51
N ASN A 122 25.50 5.02 -14.50
CA ASN A 122 25.56 6.48 -14.68
C ASN A 122 26.99 7.04 -14.84
N THR A 123 28.04 6.22 -14.66
CA THR A 123 29.44 6.65 -14.85
C THR A 123 30.05 6.24 -16.19
N LYS A 124 29.26 5.61 -17.07
CA LYS A 124 29.66 5.29 -18.45
C LYS A 124 28.53 5.67 -19.39
N ASN A 125 28.47 6.94 -19.80
CA ASN A 125 27.92 7.38 -21.10
C ASN A 125 28.31 8.85 -21.35
N THR A 126 29.45 9.06 -22.01
CA THR A 126 29.60 10.18 -22.96
C THR A 126 28.93 9.71 -24.26
N PRO A 127 27.95 10.43 -24.83
CA PRO A 127 27.21 9.92 -25.98
C PRO A 127 27.83 10.39 -27.30
N ASP A 128 28.18 9.46 -28.18
CA ASP A 128 28.20 9.72 -29.63
C ASP A 128 27.00 9.02 -30.28
N ASN A 129 25.85 9.67 -30.16
CA ASN A 129 24.85 9.91 -31.22
C ASN A 129 23.46 10.10 -30.61
N LEU A 130 23.07 11.38 -30.55
CA LEU A 130 21.72 11.82 -30.31
C LEU A 130 20.93 11.81 -31.62
N VAL A 131 19.92 10.96 -31.72
CA VAL A 131 18.68 11.33 -32.41
C VAL A 131 17.51 11.11 -31.47
N ASN A 132 16.86 12.24 -31.24
CA ASN A 132 15.78 12.58 -30.33
C ASN A 132 14.43 11.94 -30.73
N VAL A 133 13.65 11.45 -29.76
CA VAL A 133 12.20 11.73 -29.70
C VAL A 133 11.79 11.88 -28.23
N SER A 134 11.28 13.07 -27.95
CA SER A 134 10.87 13.60 -26.66
C SER A 134 9.51 13.06 -26.22
N ASN A 135 9.28 12.93 -24.92
CA ASN A 135 8.11 13.54 -24.29
C ASN A 135 8.29 13.69 -22.78
N GLU A 136 8.20 14.94 -22.36
CA GLU A 136 8.23 15.44 -21.00
C GLU A 136 6.94 15.06 -20.26
N THR A 137 7.01 14.74 -18.98
CA THR A 137 6.56 15.70 -17.95
C THR A 137 6.94 15.23 -16.55
N ALA A 138 7.36 16.22 -15.77
CA ALA A 138 8.09 16.15 -14.54
C ALA A 138 7.29 15.63 -13.33
N SER A 139 8.03 15.08 -12.37
CA SER A 139 7.88 15.45 -10.96
C SER A 139 9.18 15.16 -10.24
N ASP A 140 10.04 16.17 -10.17
CA ASP A 140 11.14 16.27 -9.21
C ASP A 140 10.54 16.22 -7.79
N ASP A 141 10.77 15.13 -7.06
CA ASP A 141 10.78 15.12 -5.58
C ASP A 141 11.08 13.74 -4.95
N ALA A 142 11.41 12.71 -5.73
CA ALA A 142 11.80 11.41 -5.20
C ALA A 142 13.33 11.30 -5.00
N ILE A 143 13.95 12.22 -4.25
CA ILE A 143 15.26 11.91 -3.65
C ILE A 143 15.01 10.87 -2.55
N SER A 144 15.13 9.61 -2.97
CA SER A 144 14.99 8.39 -2.17
C SER A 144 15.58 8.56 -0.78
N ASP A 145 14.73 8.46 0.26
CA ASP A 145 15.14 8.50 1.68
C ASP A 145 16.22 7.46 2.00
N TYR A 146 16.39 6.44 1.15
CA TYR A 146 17.47 5.46 1.23
C TYR A 146 18.88 6.10 1.15
N ALA A 147 19.05 7.15 0.35
CA ALA A 147 20.32 7.87 0.22
C ALA A 147 20.69 8.63 1.52
N LYS A 148 19.69 9.14 2.25
CA LYS A 148 19.90 9.81 3.54
C LYS A 148 20.30 8.82 4.63
N VAL A 149 19.65 7.66 4.69
CA VAL A 149 19.94 6.60 5.69
C VAL A 149 21.32 5.97 5.47
N ALA A 150 21.75 5.80 4.22
CA ALA A 150 23.06 5.25 3.89
C ALA A 150 24.22 6.18 4.30
N ASN A 151 24.02 7.50 4.25
CA ASN A 151 25.05 8.47 4.64
C ASN A 151 25.21 8.59 6.16
N MET A 152 24.13 8.45 6.95
CA MET A 152 24.23 8.49 8.42
C MET A 152 25.01 7.31 9.02
N ARG A 153 25.11 6.17 8.33
CA ARG A 153 25.89 5.01 8.81
C ARG A 153 27.40 5.15 8.63
N LYS A 154 27.88 6.15 7.87
CA LYS A 154 29.32 6.38 7.68
C LYS A 154 29.93 7.29 8.75
N GLU A 155 29.12 8.03 9.51
CA GLU A 155 29.63 9.00 10.49
C GLU A 155 29.75 8.45 11.93
N ASN A 156 29.20 7.27 12.23
CA ASN A 156 29.32 6.64 13.56
C ASN A 156 30.45 5.60 13.66
N LYS A 157 31.66 6.00 13.21
CA LYS A 157 32.90 5.41 13.72
C LYS A 157 33.85 6.55 14.00
N PHE A 158 33.89 7.03 15.24
CA PHE A 158 35.09 7.50 15.96
C PHE A 158 34.66 7.98 17.36
N GLY A 159 35.38 7.51 18.38
CA GLY A 159 35.29 7.96 19.77
C GLY A 159 34.99 6.85 20.74
#